data_AF-R7S419-F1
#
_entry.id   AF-R7S419-F1
#
_cell.length_a   1.000
_cell.length_b   1.000
_cell.length_c   1.000
_cell.angle_alpha   90.00
_cell.angle_beta   90.00
_cell.angle_gamma   90.00
#
_symmetry.space_group_name_H-M   'P 1'
#
loop_
_entity.id
_entity.type
_entity.pdbx_description
1 polymer ?
#
loop_
_entity_poly.entity_id
_entity_poly.type
_entity_poly.pdbx_seq_one_letter_code
_entity_poly.pdbx_strand_id
1 'polypeptide(L)'
;MSEIHTLNLTPSLMDQSGLNLDALDLLRVFTKPNSFLFLAELDLGGSILRDSDITHIHHLPRVSTLMLNDTEISDEAVFHLVRLRRTLLNLDLAGNMRVTDDAAAPLLRLHRLRSLSLIETGVGMSGLRKFASSVRAEGREIDVEFPHGCEVYINRIQHHYLIDPAPPLIRDPGACASLSIGALRRNLAAHAECNPMILVGGTKEEMEYRLQDVLERRQADLKVREVMWREREETTADESDDYED
;
A
#
# COMPACT_ATOMS: atom_id res chain seq x y z
N MET A 1 -25.95 14.10 25.78
CA MET A 1 -24.60 13.55 25.52
C MET A 1 -24.19 14.08 24.15
N SER A 2 -23.00 14.68 24.03
CA SER A 2 -22.56 15.20 22.74
C SER A 2 -22.14 14.02 21.87
N GLU A 3 -22.82 13.80 20.75
CA GLU A 3 -22.51 12.75 19.78
C GLU A 3 -21.47 13.27 18.80
N ILE A 4 -20.22 13.35 19.27
CA ILE A 4 -19.11 13.75 18.42
C ILE A 4 -18.81 12.58 17.49
N HIS A 5 -19.09 12.76 16.19
CA HIS A 5 -18.87 11.77 15.13
C HIS A 5 -17.53 11.96 14.43
N THR A 6 -17.16 13.22 14.21
CA THR A 6 -15.90 13.64 13.57
C THR A 6 -15.17 14.57 14.51
N LEU A 7 -13.86 14.39 14.61
CA LEU A 7 -12.99 15.26 15.39
C LEU A 7 -11.72 15.55 14.60
N ASN A 8 -11.49 16.83 14.32
CA ASN A 8 -10.28 17.31 13.68
C ASN A 8 -9.45 18.09 14.71
N LEU A 9 -8.24 17.61 15.00
CA LEU A 9 -7.33 18.23 15.97
C LEU A 9 -6.18 19.00 15.30
N THR A 10 -6.09 18.97 13.98
CA THR A 10 -5.02 19.58 13.17
C THR A 10 -4.85 21.08 13.46
N PRO A 11 -5.90 21.93 13.45
CA PRO A 11 -5.75 23.36 13.77
C PRO A 11 -5.32 23.62 15.23
N SER A 12 -5.72 22.73 16.15
CA SER A 12 -5.44 22.90 17.58
C SER A 12 -4.01 22.54 17.97
N LEU A 13 -3.37 21.67 17.17
CA LEU A 13 -2.01 21.18 17.36
C LEU A 13 -0.96 22.00 16.59
N MET A 14 -1.36 22.72 15.53
CA MET A 14 -0.44 23.46 14.65
C MET A 14 -0.37 24.98 14.86
N ASP A 15 -1.39 25.62 15.45
CA ASP A 15 -1.42 27.08 15.56
C ASP A 15 -0.49 27.59 16.68
N GLN A 16 0.35 28.58 16.38
CA GLN A 16 1.16 29.32 17.37
C GLN A 16 0.28 29.99 18.44
N SER A 17 -0.97 30.31 18.10
CA SER A 17 -2.01 30.85 18.97
C SER A 17 -2.96 29.77 19.51
N GLY A 18 -2.77 28.51 19.11
CA GLY A 18 -3.52 27.34 19.57
C GLY A 18 -3.13 26.95 21.00
N LEU A 19 -3.65 25.81 21.45
CA LEU A 19 -3.41 25.35 22.82
C LEU A 19 -1.92 25.04 23.09
N ASN A 20 -1.09 24.87 22.04
CA ASN A 20 0.34 24.50 22.14
C ASN A 20 0.55 23.31 23.10
N LEU A 21 -0.44 22.41 23.17
CA LEU A 21 -0.36 21.20 23.97
C LEU A 21 0.40 20.16 23.16
N ASP A 22 1.32 19.45 23.82
CA ASP A 22 1.93 18.25 23.27
C ASP A 22 0.82 17.29 22.83
N ALA A 23 0.96 16.66 21.67
CA ALA A 23 -0.06 15.76 21.13
C ALA A 23 -0.44 14.65 22.13
N LEU A 24 0.52 14.24 22.97
CA LEU A 24 0.29 13.33 24.09
C LEU A 24 -0.82 13.81 25.04
N ASP A 25 -0.79 15.08 25.44
CA ASP A 25 -1.74 15.60 26.43
C ASP A 25 -3.16 15.67 25.86
N LEU A 26 -3.28 15.92 24.56
CA LEU A 26 -4.57 15.90 23.86
C LEU A 26 -5.09 14.49 23.66
N LEU A 27 -4.26 13.54 23.22
CA LEU A 27 -4.72 12.18 22.92
C LEU A 27 -5.13 11.39 24.17
N ARG A 28 -4.62 11.75 25.36
CA ARG A 28 -5.05 11.14 26.63
C ARG A 28 -6.54 11.28 26.91
N VAL A 29 -7.23 12.27 26.34
CA VAL A 29 -8.68 12.41 26.52
C VAL A 29 -9.45 11.19 25.99
N PHE A 30 -8.94 10.52 24.96
CA PHE A 30 -9.55 9.32 24.38
C PHE A 30 -9.49 8.09 25.30
N THR A 31 -8.64 8.13 26.33
CA THR A 31 -8.61 7.07 27.35
C THR A 31 -9.79 7.14 28.31
N LYS A 32 -10.54 8.25 28.33
CA LYS A 32 -11.69 8.41 29.20
C LYS A 32 -12.82 7.45 28.79
N PRO A 33 -13.23 6.52 29.67
CA PRO A 33 -14.28 5.55 29.33
C PRO A 33 -15.58 6.24 28.91
N ASN A 34 -16.26 5.64 27.93
CA ASN A 34 -17.60 6.04 27.48
C ASN A 34 -17.73 7.49 26.97
N SER A 35 -16.63 8.19 26.67
CA SER A 35 -16.68 9.62 26.28
C SER A 35 -16.77 9.83 24.76
N PHE A 36 -16.24 8.90 23.97
CA PHE A 36 -16.16 9.00 22.50
C PHE A 36 -16.75 7.76 21.81
N LEU A 37 -17.93 7.32 22.29
CA LEU A 37 -18.58 6.10 21.81
C LEU A 37 -19.09 6.19 20.36
N PHE A 38 -19.27 7.42 19.84
CA PHE A 38 -19.81 7.69 18.51
C PHE A 38 -18.76 8.22 17.53
N LEU A 39 -17.51 8.40 17.98
CA LEU A 39 -16.45 8.92 17.13
C LEU A 39 -16.12 7.90 16.03
N ALA A 40 -16.37 8.30 14.78
CA ALA A 40 -16.16 7.52 13.57
C ALA A 40 -14.96 8.02 12.78
N GLU A 41 -14.69 9.33 12.83
CA GLU A 41 -13.64 9.98 12.06
C GLU A 41 -12.72 10.76 13.00
N LEU A 42 -11.43 10.49 12.92
CA LEU A 42 -10.41 11.18 13.69
C LEU A 42 -9.32 11.67 12.75
N ASP A 43 -9.13 12.98 12.72
CA ASP A 43 -8.09 13.64 11.95
C ASP A 43 -7.02 14.19 12.90
N LEU A 44 -5.81 13.63 12.75
CA LEU A 44 -4.58 14.00 13.44
C LEU A 44 -3.50 14.46 12.45
N GLY A 45 -3.85 14.73 11.19
CA GLY A 45 -2.92 15.06 10.12
C GLY A 45 -1.97 16.20 10.50
N GLY A 46 -0.72 16.07 10.08
CA GLY A 46 0.39 17.00 10.30
C GLY A 46 0.76 17.28 11.77
N SER A 47 0.13 16.58 12.72
CA SER A 47 0.47 16.67 14.13
C SER A 47 1.74 15.87 14.38
N ILE A 48 2.72 16.42 15.09
CA ILE A 48 3.92 15.65 15.45
C ILE A 48 3.53 14.60 16.50
N LEU A 49 3.56 13.32 16.12
CA LEU A 49 3.20 12.20 17.00
C LEU A 49 4.42 11.31 17.27
N ARG A 50 4.43 10.66 18.43
CA ARG A 50 5.23 9.46 18.67
C ARG A 50 4.38 8.23 18.42
N ASP A 51 5.03 7.13 18.07
CA ASP A 51 4.34 5.87 17.78
C ASP A 51 3.48 5.37 18.96
N SER A 52 3.94 5.62 20.19
CA SER A 52 3.21 5.28 21.41
C SER A 52 1.92 6.08 21.61
N ASP A 53 1.80 7.26 21.02
CA ASP A 53 0.62 8.12 21.18
C ASP A 53 -0.63 7.49 20.51
N ILE A 54 -0.43 6.68 19.47
CA ILE A 54 -1.49 5.88 18.79
C ILE A 54 -2.18 4.91 19.75
N THR A 55 -1.52 4.51 20.84
CA THR A 55 -2.12 3.57 21.79
C THR A 55 -3.33 4.14 22.53
N HIS A 56 -3.47 5.46 22.57
CA HIS A 56 -4.59 6.14 23.22
C HIS A 56 -5.91 6.00 22.47
N ILE A 57 -5.88 5.72 21.16
CA ILE A 57 -7.09 5.59 20.32
C ILE A 57 -7.59 4.15 20.19
N HIS A 58 -6.87 3.16 20.74
CA HIS A 58 -7.20 1.73 20.68
C HIS A 58 -8.60 1.35 21.20
N HIS A 59 -9.17 2.16 22.08
CA HIS A 59 -10.42 1.88 22.78
C HIS A 59 -11.64 2.52 22.10
N LEU A 60 -11.43 3.29 21.04
CA LEU A 60 -12.49 3.97 20.32
C LEU A 60 -13.29 2.94 19.52
N PRO A 61 -14.57 2.68 19.87
CA PRO A 61 -15.27 1.49 19.41
C PRO A 61 -15.81 1.59 17.98
N ARG A 62 -15.73 2.79 17.36
CA ARG A 62 -16.38 3.08 16.07
C ARG A 62 -15.49 3.79 15.06
N VAL A 63 -14.22 4.08 15.37
CA VAL A 63 -13.34 4.79 14.43
C VAL A 63 -13.14 3.94 13.17
N SER A 64 -13.66 4.48 12.08
CA SER A 64 -13.61 3.90 10.73
C SER A 64 -12.70 4.69 9.80
N THR A 65 -12.51 5.98 10.05
CA THR A 65 -11.63 6.85 9.25
C THR A 65 -10.58 7.46 10.16
N LEU A 66 -9.31 7.30 9.80
CA LEU A 66 -8.19 7.82 10.56
C LEU A 66 -7.19 8.51 9.62
N MET A 67 -7.03 9.83 9.80
CA MET A 67 -6.05 10.62 9.06
C MET A 67 -4.79 10.80 9.92
N LEU A 68 -3.67 10.28 9.43
CA LEU A 68 -2.35 10.36 10.08
C LEU A 68 -1.29 10.88 9.11
N ASN A 69 -1.70 11.56 8.03
CA ASN A 69 -0.76 12.12 7.07
C ASN A 69 0.19 13.10 7.78
N ASP A 70 1.46 13.14 7.40
CA ASP A 70 2.47 14.08 7.90
C ASP A 70 2.68 14.08 9.43
N THR A 71 2.43 12.96 10.11
CA THR A 71 2.51 12.86 11.58
C THR A 71 3.87 12.41 12.14
N GLU A 72 4.83 12.19 11.25
CA GLU A 72 6.14 11.61 11.50
C GLU A 72 6.13 10.18 12.10
N ILE A 73 5.01 9.46 12.04
CA ILE A 73 4.93 8.11 12.59
C ILE A 73 5.77 7.08 11.80
N SER A 74 6.08 5.96 12.44
CA SER A 74 6.85 4.86 11.85
C SER A 74 6.04 3.55 11.73
N ASP A 75 6.70 2.49 11.26
CA ASP A 75 6.14 1.13 11.24
C ASP A 75 5.60 0.67 12.62
N GLU A 76 6.15 1.18 13.73
CA GLU A 76 5.68 0.87 15.08
C GLU A 76 4.27 1.43 15.35
N ALA A 77 3.97 2.65 14.90
CA ALA A 77 2.61 3.19 14.96
C ALA A 77 1.62 2.34 14.16
N VAL A 78 2.01 1.94 12.94
CA VAL A 78 1.16 1.09 12.08
C VAL A 78 0.89 -0.26 12.74
N PHE A 79 1.86 -0.81 13.46
CA PHE A 79 1.65 -2.00 14.28
C PHE A 79 0.61 -1.79 15.39
N HIS A 80 0.63 -0.64 16.07
CA HIS A 80 -0.39 -0.29 17.06
C HIS A 80 -1.80 -0.17 16.45
N LEU A 81 -1.92 0.39 15.23
CA LEU A 81 -3.20 0.50 14.51
C LEU A 81 -3.92 -0.84 14.30
N VAL A 82 -3.21 -1.98 14.31
CA VAL A 82 -3.82 -3.32 14.22
C VAL A 82 -4.92 -3.53 15.29
N ARG A 83 -4.87 -2.81 16.41
CA ARG A 83 -5.91 -2.87 17.43
C ARG A 83 -7.29 -2.41 16.91
N LEU A 84 -7.30 -1.54 15.90
CA LEU A 84 -8.50 -0.99 15.24
C LEU A 84 -9.01 -1.87 14.07
N ARG A 85 -8.41 -3.04 13.83
CA ARG A 85 -8.77 -3.95 12.71
C ARG A 85 -10.25 -4.33 12.56
N ARG A 86 -11.06 -4.15 13.61
CA ARG A 86 -12.50 -4.48 13.61
C ARG A 86 -13.36 -3.33 13.08
N THR A 87 -12.83 -2.10 13.04
CA THR A 87 -13.59 -0.88 12.76
C THR A 87 -12.99 -0.06 11.63
N LEU A 88 -11.66 -0.03 11.49
CA LEU A 88 -10.97 0.84 10.53
C LEU A 88 -11.25 0.44 9.07
N LEU A 89 -11.68 1.41 8.27
CA LEU A 89 -12.05 1.29 6.86
C LEU A 89 -11.15 2.16 5.98
N ASN A 90 -10.84 3.39 6.42
CA ASN A 90 -10.04 4.35 5.67
C ASN A 90 -8.85 4.79 6.52
N LEU A 91 -7.66 4.72 5.96
CA LEU A 91 -6.42 5.08 6.63
C LEU A 91 -5.54 5.92 5.71
N ASP A 92 -5.21 7.12 6.14
CA ASP A 92 -4.25 7.97 5.45
C ASP A 92 -2.92 7.96 6.23
N LEU A 93 -1.85 7.48 5.59
CA LEU A 93 -0.48 7.48 6.11
C LEU A 93 0.44 8.40 5.29
N ALA A 94 -0.11 9.25 4.42
CA ALA A 94 0.69 10.03 3.49
C ALA A 94 1.76 10.88 4.18
N GLY A 95 2.91 11.12 3.53
CA GLY A 95 3.99 11.96 4.07
C GLY A 95 4.78 11.34 5.24
N ASN A 96 4.43 10.15 5.73
CA ASN A 96 5.18 9.48 6.80
C ASN A 96 6.33 8.63 6.22
N MET A 97 7.48 9.25 5.94
CA MET A 97 8.64 8.58 5.34
C MET A 97 9.21 7.41 6.17
N ARG A 98 8.91 7.34 7.48
CA ARG A 98 9.35 6.27 8.39
C ARG A 98 8.43 5.05 8.38
N VAL A 99 7.34 5.09 7.63
CA VAL A 99 6.50 3.92 7.30
C VAL A 99 7.14 3.24 6.09
N THR A 100 7.66 2.03 6.26
CA THR A 100 8.47 1.31 5.27
C THR A 100 7.82 -0.02 4.85
N ASP A 101 8.54 -0.85 4.09
CA ASP A 101 8.11 -2.19 3.71
C ASP A 101 7.68 -3.07 4.91
N ASP A 102 8.15 -2.78 6.12
CA ASP A 102 7.81 -3.53 7.33
C ASP A 102 6.36 -3.26 7.80
N ALA A 103 5.76 -2.12 7.43
CA ALA A 103 4.33 -1.87 7.67
C ALA A 103 3.39 -2.79 6.87
N ALA A 104 3.85 -3.45 5.81
CA ALA A 104 2.99 -4.28 4.97
C ALA A 104 2.30 -5.40 5.77
N ALA A 105 3.01 -6.06 6.69
CA ALA A 105 2.43 -7.15 7.48
C ALA A 105 1.35 -6.65 8.48
N PRO A 106 1.58 -5.59 9.28
CA PRO A 106 0.54 -4.95 10.07
C PRO A 106 -0.68 -4.49 9.26
N LEU A 107 -0.48 -3.81 8.11
CA LEU A 107 -1.56 -3.31 7.26
C LEU A 107 -2.47 -4.45 6.75
N LEU A 108 -1.89 -5.61 6.43
CA LEU A 108 -2.67 -6.78 6.02
C LEU A 108 -3.60 -7.30 7.12
N ARG A 109 -3.31 -7.05 8.40
CA ARG A 109 -4.17 -7.44 9.53
C ARG A 109 -5.39 -6.53 9.70
N LEU A 110 -5.42 -5.39 9.03
CA LEU A 110 -6.58 -4.49 8.97
C LEU A 110 -7.56 -5.00 7.90
N HIS A 111 -8.16 -6.17 8.14
CA HIS A 111 -8.95 -6.90 7.13
C HIS A 111 -10.21 -6.14 6.63
N ARG A 112 -10.64 -5.08 7.32
CA ARG A 112 -11.78 -4.25 6.91
C ARG A 112 -11.36 -3.00 6.13
N LEU A 113 -10.06 -2.73 6.00
CA LEU A 113 -9.55 -1.56 5.31
C LEU A 113 -9.95 -1.63 3.82
N ARG A 114 -10.50 -0.52 3.33
CA ARG A 114 -11.05 -0.30 1.99
C ARG A 114 -10.35 0.82 1.25
N SER A 115 -9.78 1.80 1.95
CA SER A 115 -8.96 2.85 1.36
C SER A 115 -7.69 3.04 2.20
N LEU A 116 -6.55 3.15 1.52
CA LEU A 116 -5.23 3.31 2.12
C LEU A 116 -4.37 4.26 1.30
N SER A 117 -3.99 5.42 1.85
CA SER A 117 -2.97 6.26 1.23
C SER A 117 -1.58 5.92 1.76
N LEU A 118 -0.66 5.63 0.85
CA LEU A 118 0.77 5.41 1.11
C LEU A 118 1.64 6.45 0.38
N ILE A 119 1.04 7.55 -0.11
CA ILE A 119 1.76 8.62 -0.81
C ILE A 119 2.91 9.12 0.07
N GLU A 120 4.09 9.34 -0.53
CA GLU A 120 5.26 9.88 0.19
C GLU A 120 5.69 9.10 1.45
N THR A 121 5.31 7.83 1.58
CA THR A 121 5.87 6.91 2.58
C THR A 121 7.18 6.28 2.11
N GLY A 122 7.89 5.63 3.02
CA GLY A 122 9.07 4.81 2.72
C GLY A 122 8.74 3.41 2.18
N VAL A 123 7.47 3.09 1.91
CA VAL A 123 7.07 1.81 1.31
C VAL A 123 7.60 1.72 -0.12
N GLY A 124 8.28 0.61 -0.42
CA GLY A 124 8.81 0.32 -1.74
C GLY A 124 8.08 -0.82 -2.44
N MET A 125 8.61 -1.20 -3.60
CA MET A 125 8.06 -2.31 -4.39
C MET A 125 8.08 -3.65 -3.65
N SER A 126 9.02 -3.87 -2.72
CA SER A 126 9.05 -5.12 -1.96
C SER A 126 7.85 -5.22 -1.00
N GLY A 127 7.53 -4.13 -0.29
CA GLY A 127 6.33 -4.03 0.57
C GLY A 127 5.05 -4.15 -0.25
N LEU A 128 4.93 -3.39 -1.34
CA LEU A 128 3.75 -3.44 -2.21
C LEU A 128 3.52 -4.82 -2.83
N ARG A 129 4.57 -5.53 -3.27
CA ARG A 129 4.44 -6.90 -3.80
C ARG A 129 3.87 -7.86 -2.77
N LYS A 130 4.35 -7.79 -1.51
CA LYS A 130 3.82 -8.62 -0.40
C LYS A 130 2.37 -8.27 -0.09
N PHE A 131 2.07 -6.97 -0.02
CA PHE A 131 0.73 -6.46 0.24
C PHE A 131 -0.26 -6.89 -0.85
N ALA A 132 0.02 -6.54 -2.12
CA ALA A 132 -0.84 -6.87 -3.25
C ALA A 132 -1.02 -8.38 -3.42
N SER A 133 0.03 -9.19 -3.26
CA SER A 133 -0.09 -10.65 -3.35
C SER A 133 -1.07 -11.22 -2.31
N SER A 134 -1.03 -10.70 -1.09
CA SER A 134 -1.90 -11.16 0.01
C SER A 134 -3.33 -10.65 -0.16
N VAL A 135 -3.50 -9.37 -0.49
CA VAL A 135 -4.83 -8.78 -0.79
C VAL A 135 -5.54 -9.55 -1.91
N ARG A 136 -4.82 -9.88 -2.99
CA ARG A 136 -5.38 -10.65 -4.12
C ARG A 136 -5.72 -12.08 -3.71
N ALA A 137 -4.86 -12.74 -2.94
CA ALA A 137 -5.13 -14.10 -2.43
C ALA A 137 -6.35 -14.15 -1.51
N GLU A 138 -6.58 -13.09 -0.72
CA GLU A 138 -7.74 -12.94 0.17
C GLU A 138 -9.01 -12.45 -0.57
N GLY A 139 -8.92 -12.09 -1.85
CA GLY A 139 -10.04 -11.52 -2.61
C GLY A 139 -10.52 -10.17 -2.05
N ARG A 140 -9.64 -9.43 -1.38
CA ARG A 140 -9.98 -8.15 -0.75
C ARG A 140 -10.07 -7.03 -1.78
N GLU A 141 -11.06 -6.19 -1.59
CA GLU A 141 -11.26 -4.95 -2.34
C GLU A 141 -10.76 -3.80 -1.47
N ILE A 142 -9.70 -3.16 -1.93
CA ILE A 142 -9.06 -2.04 -1.28
C ILE A 142 -8.51 -1.12 -2.36
N ASP A 143 -8.88 0.14 -2.26
CA ASP A 143 -8.27 1.26 -2.95
C ASP A 143 -6.97 1.64 -2.23
N VAL A 144 -5.90 1.84 -3.01
CA VAL A 144 -4.59 2.16 -2.47
C VAL A 144 -3.89 3.20 -3.34
N GLU A 145 -3.61 4.35 -2.74
CA GLU A 145 -2.76 5.36 -3.35
C GLU A 145 -1.29 5.00 -3.09
N PHE A 146 -0.52 4.81 -4.15
CA PHE A 146 0.86 4.33 -4.05
C PHE A 146 1.88 5.47 -3.86
N PRO A 147 3.04 5.17 -3.25
CA PRO A 147 4.20 6.06 -3.31
C PRO A 147 4.55 6.36 -4.78
N HIS A 148 4.80 7.63 -5.11
CA HIS A 148 5.03 8.10 -6.49
C HIS A 148 6.11 7.28 -7.23
N GLY A 149 7.21 6.92 -6.56
CA GLY A 149 8.27 6.12 -7.17
C GLY A 149 7.81 4.71 -7.59
N CYS A 150 6.93 4.10 -6.81
CA CYS A 150 6.34 2.79 -7.13
C CYS A 150 5.32 2.90 -8.27
N GLU A 151 4.54 3.98 -8.29
CA GLU A 151 3.61 4.27 -9.39
C GLU A 151 4.36 4.43 -10.72
N VAL A 152 5.43 5.24 -10.74
CA VAL A 152 6.28 5.43 -11.91
C VAL A 152 6.93 4.12 -12.35
N TYR A 153 7.38 3.29 -11.41
CA TYR A 153 7.93 1.96 -11.70
C TYR A 153 6.90 1.07 -12.41
N ILE A 154 5.69 0.96 -11.86
CA ILE A 154 4.62 0.12 -12.42
C ILE A 154 4.12 0.66 -13.76
N ASN A 155 4.01 1.97 -13.92
CA ASN A 155 3.65 2.61 -15.20
C ASN A 155 4.68 2.35 -16.31
N ARG A 156 5.91 1.96 -15.95
CA ARG A 156 6.99 1.61 -16.88
C ARG A 156 7.27 0.11 -16.95
N ILE A 157 6.43 -0.75 -16.36
CA ILE A 157 6.62 -2.21 -16.25
C ILE A 157 7.06 -2.89 -17.57
N GLN A 158 6.57 -2.41 -18.72
CA GLN A 158 6.93 -2.86 -20.07
C GLN A 158 8.41 -2.70 -20.45
N HIS A 159 9.14 -1.81 -19.77
CA HIS A 159 10.58 -1.62 -19.95
C HIS A 159 11.42 -2.47 -18.97
N HIS A 160 10.78 -3.17 -18.01
CA HIS A 160 11.50 -4.03 -17.07
C HIS A 160 11.64 -5.45 -17.60
N TYR A 161 10.62 -5.94 -18.31
CA TYR A 161 10.56 -7.27 -18.93
C TYR A 161 9.36 -7.38 -19.88
N LEU A 162 9.40 -8.37 -20.78
CA LEU A 162 8.26 -8.75 -21.62
C LEU A 162 7.05 -9.18 -20.76
N ILE A 163 5.92 -8.49 -20.92
CA ILE A 163 4.71 -8.66 -20.09
C ILE A 163 3.92 -9.90 -20.46
N ASP A 164 3.60 -10.06 -21.75
CA ASP A 164 2.74 -11.13 -22.24
C ASP A 164 3.49 -12.02 -23.25
N PRO A 165 4.41 -12.88 -22.77
CA PRO A 165 5.20 -13.72 -23.66
C PRO A 165 4.30 -14.80 -24.28
N ALA A 166 4.36 -14.93 -25.59
CA ALA A 166 3.66 -15.99 -26.33
C ALA A 166 4.51 -17.27 -26.40
N PRO A 167 3.89 -18.47 -26.51
CA PRO A 167 4.63 -19.71 -26.75
C PRO A 167 5.63 -19.57 -27.92
N PRO A 168 6.86 -20.11 -27.80
CA PRO A 168 7.35 -21.08 -26.82
C PRO A 168 7.94 -20.47 -25.53
N LEU A 169 7.74 -19.18 -25.26
CA LEU A 169 8.22 -18.53 -24.03
C LEU A 169 7.34 -18.92 -22.83
N ILE A 170 7.95 -19.02 -21.65
CA ILE A 170 7.25 -19.47 -20.43
C ILE A 170 6.76 -18.30 -19.58
N ARG A 171 5.74 -18.57 -18.76
CA ARG A 171 5.17 -17.61 -17.80
C ARG A 171 5.33 -18.00 -16.35
N ASP A 172 5.46 -19.30 -16.10
CA ASP A 172 5.59 -19.89 -14.78
C ASP A 172 7.06 -20.00 -14.38
N PRO A 173 7.51 -19.31 -13.32
CA PRO A 173 8.87 -19.43 -12.79
C PRO A 173 9.23 -20.86 -12.41
N GLY A 174 8.27 -21.68 -11.98
CA GLY A 174 8.50 -23.08 -11.60
C GLY A 174 8.94 -23.96 -12.76
N ALA A 175 8.71 -23.54 -14.01
CA ALA A 175 9.10 -24.30 -15.20
C ALA A 175 10.58 -24.13 -15.57
N CYS A 176 11.29 -23.13 -15.02
CA CYS A 176 12.67 -22.78 -15.40
C CYS A 176 13.65 -23.97 -15.33
N ALA A 177 13.58 -24.77 -14.25
CA ALA A 177 14.47 -25.91 -14.02
C ALA A 177 14.39 -27.00 -15.09
N SER A 178 13.23 -27.12 -15.73
CA SER A 178 12.97 -28.11 -16.79
C SER A 178 13.48 -27.69 -18.17
N LEU A 179 13.89 -26.43 -18.34
CA LEU A 179 14.26 -25.89 -19.64
C LEU A 179 15.66 -26.32 -20.10
N SER A 180 15.80 -26.47 -21.42
CA SER A 180 17.11 -26.60 -22.06
C SER A 180 17.84 -25.24 -22.08
N ILE A 181 19.17 -25.27 -22.20
CA ILE A 181 19.99 -24.04 -22.33
C ILE A 181 19.50 -23.15 -23.48
N GLY A 182 19.12 -23.74 -24.61
CA GLY A 182 18.58 -22.98 -25.74
C GLY A 182 17.24 -22.32 -25.43
N ALA A 183 16.37 -22.97 -24.64
CA ALA A 183 15.10 -22.40 -24.21
C ALA A 183 15.29 -21.28 -23.17
N LEU A 184 16.20 -21.44 -22.21
CA LEU A 184 16.58 -20.40 -21.25
C LEU A 184 17.09 -19.14 -21.97
N ARG A 185 18.03 -19.31 -22.92
CA ARG A 185 18.57 -18.19 -23.71
C ARG A 185 17.49 -17.48 -24.53
N ARG A 186 16.57 -18.21 -25.15
CA ARG A 186 15.45 -17.60 -25.89
C ARG A 186 14.53 -16.79 -24.97
N ASN A 187 14.20 -17.31 -23.79
CA ASN A 187 13.39 -16.57 -22.82
C ASN A 187 14.10 -15.31 -22.34
N LEU A 188 15.34 -15.42 -21.88
CA LEU A 188 16.11 -14.27 -21.43
C LEU A 188 16.32 -13.23 -22.54
N ALA A 189 16.56 -13.66 -23.79
CA ALA A 189 16.69 -12.75 -24.93
C ALA A 189 15.40 -11.94 -25.16
N ALA A 190 14.24 -12.59 -25.12
CA ALA A 190 12.96 -11.90 -25.29
C ALA A 190 12.71 -10.86 -24.18
N HIS A 191 13.12 -11.14 -22.94
CA HIS A 191 13.07 -10.14 -21.87
C HIS A 191 14.12 -9.03 -22.03
N ALA A 192 15.30 -9.37 -22.55
CA ALA A 192 16.39 -8.42 -22.79
C ALA A 192 16.09 -7.41 -23.90
N GLU A 193 15.20 -7.72 -24.84
CA GLU A 193 14.67 -6.77 -25.82
C GLU A 193 13.97 -5.58 -25.14
N CYS A 194 13.28 -5.82 -24.02
CA CYS A 194 12.65 -4.78 -23.21
C CYS A 194 13.64 -4.11 -22.26
N ASN A 195 14.57 -4.89 -21.70
CA ASN A 195 15.52 -4.45 -20.68
C ASN A 195 16.94 -4.97 -20.99
N PRO A 196 17.80 -4.15 -21.62
CA PRO A 196 19.15 -4.55 -21.99
C PRO A 196 20.06 -4.97 -20.83
N MET A 197 19.69 -4.66 -19.58
CA MET A 197 20.43 -5.11 -18.40
C MET A 197 20.24 -6.60 -18.07
N ILE A 198 19.25 -7.26 -18.67
CA ILE A 198 19.04 -8.70 -18.51
C ILE A 198 20.08 -9.45 -19.34
N LEU A 199 21.03 -10.08 -18.66
CA LEU A 199 22.03 -10.91 -19.31
C LEU A 199 21.39 -12.17 -19.90
N VAL A 200 21.75 -12.49 -21.15
CA VAL A 200 21.19 -13.66 -21.87
C VAL A 200 22.06 -14.91 -21.72
N GLY A 201 23.35 -14.76 -21.42
CA GLY A 201 24.31 -15.85 -21.29
C GLY A 201 24.63 -16.25 -19.85
N GLY A 202 25.61 -17.15 -19.70
CA GLY A 202 26.05 -17.70 -18.40
C GLY A 202 26.01 -19.22 -18.38
N THR A 203 26.24 -19.81 -17.21
CA THR A 203 25.98 -21.22 -16.95
C THR A 203 24.48 -21.52 -16.99
N LYS A 204 24.10 -22.80 -17.06
CA LYS A 204 22.67 -23.18 -17.08
C LYS A 204 21.99 -22.68 -15.80
N GLU A 205 22.63 -22.89 -14.66
CA GLU A 205 22.16 -22.53 -13.32
C GLU A 205 21.98 -21.02 -13.17
N GLU A 206 22.92 -20.22 -13.67
CA GLU A 206 22.83 -18.76 -13.67
C GLU A 206 21.66 -18.24 -14.52
N MET A 207 21.46 -18.83 -15.70
CA MET A 207 20.36 -18.45 -16.59
C MET A 207 19.01 -18.86 -16.02
N GLU A 208 18.92 -20.04 -15.39
CA GLU A 208 17.74 -20.54 -14.72
C GLU A 208 17.32 -19.61 -13.58
N TYR A 209 18.25 -19.32 -12.65
CA TYR A 209 18.01 -18.41 -11.53
C TYR A 209 17.54 -17.03 -12.02
N ARG A 210 18.21 -16.48 -13.04
CA ARG A 210 17.86 -15.17 -13.59
C ARG A 210 16.49 -15.15 -14.24
N LEU A 211 16.16 -16.18 -15.02
CA LEU A 211 14.84 -16.26 -15.65
C LEU A 211 13.75 -16.42 -14.59
N GLN A 212 13.98 -17.28 -13.59
CA GLN A 212 13.06 -17.45 -12.47
C GLN A 212 12.80 -16.13 -11.76
N ASP A 213 13.85 -15.40 -11.38
CA ASP A 213 13.75 -14.08 -10.73
C ASP A 213 13.00 -13.05 -11.58
N VAL A 214 13.24 -12.99 -12.90
CA VAL A 214 12.48 -12.13 -13.82
C VAL A 214 11.00 -12.48 -13.83
N LEU A 215 10.67 -13.77 -13.92
CA LEU A 215 9.28 -14.23 -13.97
C LEU A 215 8.55 -14.01 -12.63
N GLU A 216 9.21 -14.26 -11.49
CA GLU A 216 8.67 -14.03 -10.14
C GLU A 216 8.39 -12.55 -9.91
N ARG A 217 9.36 -11.68 -10.22
CA ARG A 217 9.18 -10.22 -10.12
C ARG A 217 8.04 -9.75 -11.00
N ARG A 218 7.98 -10.21 -12.25
CA ARG A 218 6.87 -9.88 -13.16
C ARG A 218 5.53 -10.29 -12.58
N GLN A 219 5.39 -11.52 -12.10
CA GLN A 219 4.13 -11.97 -11.52
C GLN A 219 3.72 -11.12 -10.30
N ALA A 220 4.68 -10.76 -9.45
CA ALA A 220 4.41 -9.93 -8.28
C ALA A 220 4.04 -8.49 -8.67
N ASP A 221 4.74 -7.89 -9.63
CA ASP A 221 4.48 -6.54 -10.13
C ASP A 221 3.13 -6.44 -10.85
N LEU A 222 2.75 -7.47 -11.61
CA LEU A 222 1.43 -7.53 -12.25
C LEU A 222 0.29 -7.53 -11.22
N LYS A 223 0.47 -8.17 -10.06
CA LYS A 223 -0.50 -8.10 -8.96
C LYS A 223 -0.57 -6.70 -8.34
N VAL A 224 0.57 -6.03 -8.18
CA VAL A 224 0.61 -4.63 -7.70
C VAL A 224 -0.14 -3.71 -8.66
N ARG A 225 0.13 -3.88 -9.96
CA ARG A 225 -0.58 -3.23 -11.06
C ARG A 225 -2.09 -3.48 -11.01
N GLU A 226 -2.55 -4.72 -10.84
CA GLU A 226 -3.99 -5.01 -10.72
C GLU A 226 -4.65 -4.28 -9.54
N VAL A 227 -3.95 -4.13 -8.41
CA VAL A 227 -4.46 -3.35 -7.27
C VAL A 227 -4.52 -1.86 -7.62
N MET A 228 -3.51 -1.32 -8.30
CA MET A 228 -3.44 0.10 -8.69
C MET A 228 -4.56 0.53 -9.65
N TRP A 229 -4.93 -0.31 -10.61
CA TRP A 229 -5.81 0.09 -11.72
C TRP A 229 -7.27 -0.32 -11.57
N ARG A 230 -7.63 -1.04 -10.50
CA ARG A 230 -9.01 -1.50 -10.31
C ARG A 230 -10.04 -0.37 -10.25
N GLU A 231 -9.63 0.87 -9.99
CA GLU A 231 -10.50 2.05 -9.99
C GLU A 231 -10.73 2.71 -11.35
N ARG A 232 -9.83 2.55 -12.34
CA ARG A 232 -9.98 3.27 -13.63
C ARG A 232 -11.07 2.71 -14.54
N GLU A 233 -11.52 1.48 -14.28
CA GLU A 233 -12.61 0.86 -15.05
C GLU A 233 -13.99 1.16 -14.47
N GLU A 234 -14.11 1.54 -13.18
CA GLU A 234 -15.41 1.87 -12.57
C GLU A 234 -15.78 3.35 -12.72
N THR A 235 -14.79 4.26 -12.84
CA THR A 235 -15.03 5.71 -13.05
C THR A 235 -15.26 6.12 -14.49
N THR A 236 -15.05 5.24 -15.48
CA THR A 236 -15.30 5.53 -16.90
C THR A 236 -16.66 5.03 -17.41
N ALA A 237 -17.46 4.39 -16.54
CA ALA A 237 -18.78 3.87 -16.90
C ALA A 237 -19.96 4.84 -16.61
N ASP A 238 -19.72 5.97 -15.93
CA ASP A 238 -20.78 6.87 -15.43
C ASP A 238 -20.79 8.28 -16.05
N GLU A 239 -19.96 8.56 -17.06
CA GLU A 239 -19.93 9.88 -17.75
C GLU A 239 -20.32 9.84 -19.25
N SER A 240 -21.10 8.84 -19.67
CA SER A 240 -21.65 8.81 -21.03
C SER A 240 -23.11 8.37 -21.04
N ASP A 241 -24.00 9.17 -20.44
CA ASP A 241 -25.43 9.19 -20.76
C ASP A 241 -26.05 10.45 -20.12
N ASP A 242 -25.81 11.62 -20.71
CA ASP A 242 -26.67 12.80 -20.53
C ASP A 242 -26.33 13.88 -21.58
N TYR A 243 -26.57 13.57 -22.85
CA TYR A 243 -26.84 14.57 -23.90
C TYR A 243 -27.69 13.93 -24.98
N GLU A 244 -29.00 13.83 -24.76
CA GLU A 244 -30.02 13.76 -25.82
C GLU A 244 -31.41 14.04 -25.20
N ASP A 245 -31.77 15.33 -25.09
CA ASP A 245 -33.01 15.95 -25.63
C ASP A 245 -33.24 17.38 -25.09
#